data_AF-A0A1Q9J8H1-F1
#
_entry.id   AF-A0A1Q9J8H1-F1
#
_cell.length_a   1.000
_cell.length_b   1.000
_cell.length_c   1.000
_cell.angle_alpha   90.00
_cell.angle_beta   90.00
_cell.angle_gamma   90.00
#
_symmetry.space_group_name_H-M   'P 1'
#
loop_
_entity.id
_entity.type
_entity.pdbx_description
1 polymer ?
#
loop_
_entity_poly.entity_id
_entity_poly.type
_entity_poly.pdbx_seq_one_letter_code
_entity_poly.pdbx_strand_id
1 'polypeptide(L)'
;KSTDDLLKGIKVVTSGLTIKQRTTAPKESKESRFKLDFDFPEKIEGGFITMAELYANEKRAKRLGVLFAPMSYNGAGFQASMIIIHALTCAEKLNKHSDAEWSNLIENRNTDECIWETFDQMDREDIRLFCNLILAYADSDMGNLAWEEAFAKTLPKDEAEALFVAQLLCDGGINKYNLTCAGLTAGVLADNLWSYGFRDEDYDEEGNVIAERDIVTGEVE
;
A
#
# COMPACT_ATOMS: atom_id res chain seq x y z
N LYS A 1 -50.19 -48.62 -14.99
CA LYS A 1 -50.15 -47.43 -14.11
C LYS A 1 -49.03 -46.55 -14.64
N SER A 2 -49.36 -45.37 -15.15
CA SER A 2 -48.46 -44.50 -15.93
C SER A 2 -47.33 -43.96 -15.07
N THR A 3 -46.14 -43.90 -15.64
CA THR A 3 -44.89 -43.33 -15.09
C THR A 3 -44.93 -41.80 -14.91
N ASP A 4 -46.06 -41.15 -15.21
CA ASP A 4 -46.23 -39.69 -15.17
C ASP A 4 -46.38 -39.09 -13.76
N ASP A 5 -46.47 -39.91 -12.71
CA ASP A 5 -46.76 -39.41 -11.35
C ASP A 5 -45.53 -39.33 -10.43
N LEU A 6 -44.32 -39.62 -10.92
CA LEU A 6 -43.07 -39.55 -10.14
C LEU A 6 -42.28 -38.24 -10.31
N LEU A 7 -42.73 -37.30 -11.15
CA LEU A 7 -42.01 -36.05 -11.45
C LEU A 7 -42.59 -34.79 -10.80
N LYS A 8 -43.65 -34.89 -9.97
CA LYS A 8 -44.29 -33.73 -9.33
C LYS A 8 -43.49 -33.07 -8.19
N GLY A 9 -42.29 -33.57 -7.86
CA GLY A 9 -41.44 -33.05 -6.78
C GLY A 9 -40.05 -32.57 -7.19
N ILE A 10 -39.65 -32.70 -8.46
CA ILE A 10 -38.34 -32.24 -8.92
C ILE A 10 -38.48 -30.79 -9.39
N LYS A 11 -38.10 -29.87 -8.51
CA LYS A 11 -37.89 -28.46 -8.84
C LYS A 11 -36.72 -28.39 -9.84
N VAL A 12 -37.04 -28.38 -11.13
CA VAL A 12 -36.08 -28.05 -12.18
C VAL A 12 -35.52 -26.67 -11.84
N VAL A 13 -34.22 -26.63 -11.55
CA VAL A 13 -33.45 -25.41 -11.41
C VAL A 13 -33.55 -24.68 -12.73
N THR A 14 -34.46 -23.71 -12.80
CA THR A 14 -34.58 -22.79 -13.92
C THR A 14 -33.26 -22.06 -14.06
N SER A 15 -32.53 -22.42 -15.12
CA SER A 15 -31.56 -21.61 -15.86
C SER A 15 -31.19 -20.28 -15.22
N GLY A 16 -29.93 -20.14 -14.79
CA GLY A 16 -29.41 -18.88 -14.29
C GLY A 16 -29.65 -17.70 -15.25
N LEU A 17 -29.63 -16.50 -14.66
CA LEU A 17 -29.77 -15.21 -15.35
C LEU A 17 -29.04 -15.21 -16.70
N THR A 18 -29.80 -14.97 -17.77
CA THR A 18 -29.24 -14.83 -19.12
C THR A 18 -28.32 -13.61 -19.14
N ILE A 19 -27.26 -13.64 -19.95
CA ILE A 19 -26.20 -12.61 -20.01
C ILE A 19 -26.76 -11.18 -20.14
N LYS A 20 -27.93 -10.99 -20.75
CA LYS A 20 -28.62 -9.69 -20.88
C LYS A 20 -29.30 -9.18 -19.60
N GLN A 21 -29.55 -10.01 -18.60
CA GLN A 21 -30.12 -9.62 -17.29
C GLN A 21 -29.06 -9.34 -16.22
N ARG A 22 -27.77 -9.67 -16.47
CA ARG A 22 -26.66 -9.27 -15.58
C ARG A 22 -26.30 -7.78 -15.68
N THR A 23 -26.70 -7.11 -16.76
CA THR A 23 -26.34 -5.71 -17.03
C THR A 23 -27.37 -4.68 -16.53
N THR A 24 -28.51 -5.10 -15.98
CA THR A 24 -29.59 -4.18 -15.55
C THR A 24 -30.04 -4.35 -14.10
N ALA A 25 -29.38 -5.21 -13.31
CA ALA A 25 -29.54 -5.19 -11.86
C ALA A 25 -28.42 -4.32 -11.27
N PRO A 26 -28.72 -3.22 -10.55
CA PRO A 26 -27.69 -2.54 -9.78
C PRO A 26 -27.24 -3.53 -8.70
N LYS A 27 -26.06 -4.12 -8.88
CA LYS A 27 -25.35 -4.72 -7.75
C LYS A 27 -24.99 -3.53 -6.85
N GLU A 28 -25.86 -3.22 -5.90
CA GLU A 28 -25.42 -2.65 -4.64
C GLU A 28 -24.52 -3.70 -3.97
N SER A 29 -23.23 -3.72 -4.34
CA SER A 29 -22.20 -4.08 -3.37
C SER A 29 -21.91 -2.79 -2.61
N LYS A 30 -22.47 -2.67 -1.41
CA LYS A 30 -22.13 -1.60 -0.46
C LYS A 30 -20.67 -1.66 0.03
N GLU A 31 -19.90 -2.65 -0.41
CA GLU A 31 -18.49 -2.76 -0.13
C GLU A 31 -17.67 -2.19 -1.28
N SER A 32 -16.74 -1.29 -0.96
CA SER A 32 -15.75 -0.81 -1.94
C SER A 32 -14.98 -2.00 -2.50
N ARG A 33 -14.60 -1.90 -3.78
CA ARG A 33 -13.73 -2.89 -4.44
C ARG A 33 -12.34 -2.94 -3.79
N PHE A 34 -11.96 -1.91 -3.05
CA PHE A 34 -10.71 -1.82 -2.30
C PHE A 34 -11.05 -1.81 -0.81
N LYS A 35 -10.47 -2.72 -0.02
CA LYS A 35 -10.79 -2.80 1.42
C LYS A 35 -10.20 -1.66 2.23
N LEU A 36 -9.03 -1.19 1.82
CA LEU A 36 -8.34 -0.04 2.43
C LEU A 36 -8.59 1.25 1.63
N ASP A 37 -9.75 1.38 0.98
CA ASP A 37 -10.08 2.59 0.22
C ASP A 37 -10.19 3.80 1.14
N PHE A 38 -9.57 4.90 0.75
CA PHE A 38 -9.81 6.20 1.36
C PHE A 38 -9.64 7.29 0.30
N ASP A 39 -10.22 8.46 0.57
CA ASP A 39 -10.05 9.67 -0.23
C ASP A 39 -9.19 10.67 0.53
N PHE A 40 -8.25 11.31 -0.17
CA PHE A 40 -7.56 12.47 0.38
C PHE A 40 -8.55 13.63 0.56
N PRO A 41 -8.49 14.36 1.68
CA PRO A 41 -9.43 15.44 1.95
C PRO A 41 -9.26 16.60 0.94
N GLU A 42 -10.36 17.20 0.48
CA GLU A 42 -10.32 18.35 -0.46
C GLU A 42 -9.49 19.52 0.07
N LYS A 43 -9.50 19.69 1.40
CA LYS A 43 -8.62 20.60 2.11
C LYS A 43 -7.65 19.78 2.94
N ILE A 44 -6.42 19.71 2.48
CA ILE A 44 -5.35 19.06 3.20
C ILE A 44 -4.92 19.93 4.39
N GLU A 45 -5.13 19.42 5.60
CA GLU A 45 -4.56 19.97 6.82
C GLU A 45 -3.63 18.89 7.40
N GLY A 46 -2.32 19.14 7.37
CA GLY A 46 -1.31 18.19 7.87
C GLY A 46 -0.17 17.93 6.89
N GLY A 47 1.05 17.87 7.40
CA GLY A 47 2.25 17.62 6.60
C GLY A 47 2.30 16.19 6.07
N PHE A 48 1.91 15.22 6.91
CA PHE A 48 1.91 13.81 6.57
C PHE A 48 0.99 13.54 5.37
N ILE A 49 -0.29 13.90 5.49
CA ILE A 49 -1.27 13.56 4.45
C ILE A 49 -1.02 14.35 3.15
N THR A 50 -0.47 15.57 3.22
CA THR A 50 0.01 16.31 2.04
C THR A 50 1.06 15.51 1.29
N MET A 51 2.07 15.00 1.99
CA MET A 51 3.15 14.24 1.38
C MET A 51 2.68 12.87 0.88
N ALA A 52 1.77 12.22 1.62
CA ALA A 52 1.14 10.98 1.19
C ALA A 52 0.36 11.15 -0.11
N GLU A 53 -0.39 12.24 -0.26
CA GLU A 53 -1.12 12.55 -1.48
C GLU A 53 -0.19 12.84 -2.66
N LEU A 54 0.82 13.69 -2.46
CA LEU A 54 1.82 13.98 -3.49
C LEU A 54 2.50 12.70 -3.97
N TYR A 55 2.86 11.81 -3.04
CA TYR A 55 3.43 10.51 -3.37
C TYR A 55 2.43 9.61 -4.14
N ALA A 56 1.19 9.52 -3.68
CA ALA A 56 0.17 8.66 -4.28
C ALA A 56 -0.22 9.08 -5.70
N ASN A 57 -0.29 10.39 -5.95
CA ASN A 57 -0.75 10.95 -7.21
C ASN A 57 0.38 11.21 -8.22
N GLU A 58 1.65 11.18 -7.80
CA GLU A 58 2.78 11.34 -8.71
C GLU A 58 2.98 10.09 -9.59
N LYS A 59 3.53 10.32 -10.79
CA LYS A 59 3.98 9.27 -11.70
C LYS A 59 4.96 8.36 -10.97
N ARG A 60 4.79 7.04 -11.09
CA ARG A 60 5.61 6.02 -10.41
C ARG A 60 7.13 6.29 -10.50
N ALA A 61 7.63 6.66 -11.68
CA ALA A 61 9.04 7.00 -11.94
C ALA A 61 9.55 8.28 -11.24
N LYS A 62 8.69 9.02 -10.55
CA LYS A 62 9.03 10.26 -9.80
C LYS A 62 8.65 10.18 -8.33
N ARG A 63 7.90 9.16 -7.92
CA ARG A 63 7.41 8.98 -6.55
C ARG A 63 8.55 8.98 -5.53
N LEU A 64 9.67 8.32 -5.83
CA LEU A 64 10.82 8.32 -4.92
C LEU A 64 11.43 9.72 -4.74
N GLY A 65 11.51 10.51 -5.82
CA GLY A 65 12.02 11.88 -5.79
C GLY A 65 11.17 12.82 -4.95
N VAL A 66 9.84 12.63 -4.96
CA VAL A 66 8.91 13.39 -4.13
C VAL A 66 9.19 13.19 -2.63
N LEU A 67 9.59 11.99 -2.20
CA LEU A 67 9.88 11.71 -0.78
C LEU A 67 11.10 12.47 -0.25
N PHE A 68 11.94 13.02 -1.12
CA PHE A 68 13.07 13.85 -0.71
C PHE A 68 12.72 15.33 -0.60
N ALA A 69 11.50 15.74 -0.97
CA ALA A 69 11.05 17.14 -0.91
C ALA A 69 11.07 17.73 0.51
N PRO A 70 10.66 17.03 1.59
CA PRO A 70 10.67 17.63 2.94
C PRO A 70 12.06 18.05 3.42
N MET A 71 13.13 17.43 2.91
CA MET A 71 14.51 17.86 3.20
C MET A 71 14.83 19.26 2.67
N SER A 72 14.04 19.75 1.70
CA SER A 72 14.20 21.05 1.06
C SER A 72 13.21 22.12 1.58
N TYR A 73 12.15 21.73 2.30
CA TYR A 73 11.03 22.62 2.67
C TYR A 73 10.69 22.57 4.16
N ASN A 74 11.62 23.00 5.01
CA ASN A 74 11.45 23.14 6.47
C ASN A 74 10.96 21.86 7.19
N GLY A 75 11.12 20.69 6.57
CA GLY A 75 10.76 19.40 7.16
C GLY A 75 9.26 19.09 7.19
N ALA A 76 8.37 19.88 6.59
CA ALA A 76 6.93 19.56 6.61
C ALA A 76 6.66 18.22 5.89
N GLY A 77 5.96 17.30 6.55
CA GLY A 77 5.64 15.96 6.01
C GLY A 77 6.82 15.00 5.94
N PHE A 78 7.91 15.28 6.67
CA PHE A 78 9.04 14.36 6.78
C PHE A 78 8.64 13.01 7.40
N GLN A 79 7.61 12.97 8.26
CA GLN A 79 7.08 11.75 8.87
C GLN A 79 6.59 10.78 7.79
N ALA A 80 5.77 11.27 6.85
CA ALA A 80 5.32 10.47 5.70
C ALA A 80 6.50 9.97 4.87
N SER A 81 7.46 10.84 4.58
CA SER A 81 8.63 10.45 3.78
C SER A 81 9.45 9.35 4.45
N MET A 82 9.73 9.47 5.75
CA MET A 82 10.50 8.47 6.49
C MET A 82 9.77 7.14 6.59
N ILE A 83 8.45 7.15 6.85
CA ILE A 83 7.62 5.94 6.94
C ILE A 83 7.52 5.24 5.58
N ILE A 84 7.23 5.99 4.51
CA ILE A 84 7.14 5.44 3.15
C ILE A 84 8.49 4.84 2.74
N ILE A 85 9.60 5.58 2.89
CA ILE A 85 10.93 5.07 2.56
C ILE A 85 11.24 3.78 3.33
N HIS A 86 10.96 3.71 4.63
CA HIS A 86 11.20 2.49 5.40
C HIS A 86 10.34 1.32 4.94
N ALA A 87 9.06 1.53 4.66
CA ALA A 87 8.19 0.50 4.09
C ALA A 87 8.76 -0.01 2.76
N LEU A 88 9.26 0.88 1.88
CA LEU A 88 9.92 0.52 0.63
C LEU A 88 11.14 -0.39 0.85
N THR A 89 11.99 -0.09 1.84
CA THR A 89 13.22 -0.88 2.10
C THR A 89 12.95 -2.34 2.47
N CYS A 90 11.75 -2.66 2.95
CA CYS A 90 11.38 -4.01 3.38
C CYS A 90 10.15 -4.57 2.65
N ALA A 91 9.69 -3.94 1.57
CA ALA A 91 8.41 -4.24 0.94
C ALA A 91 8.26 -5.69 0.46
N GLU A 92 9.32 -6.37 0.03
CA GLU A 92 9.25 -7.81 -0.30
C GLU A 92 8.89 -8.72 0.88
N LYS A 93 9.11 -8.24 2.11
CA LYS A 93 8.88 -8.97 3.35
C LYS A 93 7.60 -8.54 4.08
N LEU A 94 6.96 -7.45 3.68
CA LEU A 94 5.77 -6.89 4.36
C LEU A 94 4.48 -7.65 4.09
N ASN A 95 4.50 -8.62 3.17
CA ASN A 95 3.35 -9.41 2.74
C ASN A 95 2.85 -10.47 3.75
N LYS A 96 2.70 -10.08 5.02
CA LYS A 96 2.31 -10.99 6.11
C LYS A 96 0.80 -11.09 6.29
N HIS A 97 0.08 -9.99 6.09
CA HIS A 97 -1.38 -9.90 6.31
C HIS A 97 -2.08 -9.22 5.13
N SER A 98 -3.29 -9.67 4.87
CA SER A 98 -4.17 -9.19 3.81
C SER A 98 -4.72 -7.79 4.08
N ASP A 99 -5.19 -7.14 3.02
CA ASP A 99 -5.94 -5.88 3.10
C ASP A 99 -7.18 -6.00 4.01
N ALA A 100 -7.85 -7.16 4.02
CA ALA A 100 -8.97 -7.45 4.89
C ALA A 100 -8.59 -7.53 6.38
N GLU A 101 -7.46 -8.15 6.70
CA GLU A 101 -6.95 -8.21 8.09
C GLU A 101 -6.57 -6.82 8.61
N TRP A 102 -5.90 -6.02 7.77
CA TRP A 102 -5.60 -4.63 8.09
C TRP A 102 -6.87 -3.77 8.26
N SER A 103 -7.86 -3.90 7.37
CA SER A 103 -9.15 -3.20 7.48
C SER A 103 -9.84 -3.57 8.80
N ASN A 104 -9.87 -4.86 9.12
CA ASN A 104 -10.49 -5.35 10.34
C ASN A 104 -9.78 -4.82 11.60
N LEU A 105 -8.45 -4.73 11.61
CA LEU A 105 -7.69 -4.08 12.69
C LEU A 105 -8.09 -2.62 12.83
N ILE A 106 -8.13 -1.88 11.72
CA ILE A 106 -8.42 -0.43 11.72
C ILE A 106 -9.84 -0.14 12.20
N GLU A 107 -10.81 -0.92 11.75
CA GLU A 107 -12.23 -0.76 12.10
C GLU A 107 -12.53 -1.11 13.57
N ASN A 108 -11.79 -2.07 14.15
CA ASN A 108 -12.07 -2.59 15.49
C ASN A 108 -11.08 -2.14 16.57
N ARG A 109 -10.04 -1.35 16.24
CA ARG A 109 -9.10 -0.84 17.24
C ARG A 109 -9.75 0.16 18.19
N ASN A 110 -9.27 0.21 19.43
CA ASN A 110 -9.68 1.24 20.37
C ASN A 110 -8.94 2.55 20.08
N THR A 111 -9.60 3.51 19.42
CA THR A 111 -8.99 4.80 19.08
C THR A 111 -8.64 5.65 20.29
N ASP A 112 -9.26 5.44 21.45
CA ASP A 112 -8.92 6.15 22.69
C ASP A 112 -7.55 5.72 23.24
N GLU A 113 -7.03 4.55 22.84
CA GLU A 113 -5.71 4.03 23.20
C GLU A 113 -4.61 4.37 22.19
N CYS A 114 -4.95 5.00 21.06
CA CYS A 114 -3.95 5.46 20.09
C CYS A 114 -3.04 6.52 20.71
N ILE A 115 -1.73 6.35 20.52
CA ILE A 115 -0.69 7.23 21.08
C ILE A 115 -0.75 8.63 20.44
N TRP A 116 -1.14 8.69 19.17
CA TRP A 116 -1.12 9.90 18.36
C TRP A 116 -2.48 10.17 17.73
N GLU A 117 -2.83 11.45 17.60
CA GLU A 117 -3.98 11.88 16.79
C GLU A 117 -3.65 11.78 15.29
N THR A 118 -2.44 12.18 14.92
CA THR A 118 -1.87 12.17 13.55
C THR A 118 -0.38 11.88 13.62
N PHE A 119 0.18 11.26 12.59
CA PHE A 119 1.62 11.10 12.41
C PHE A 119 2.39 12.43 12.38
N ASP A 120 1.74 13.56 12.09
CA ASP A 120 2.37 14.88 12.17
C ASP A 120 2.87 15.22 13.60
N GLN A 121 2.34 14.57 14.63
CA GLN A 121 2.78 14.75 16.02
C GLN A 121 4.07 14.00 16.35
N MET A 122 4.49 13.03 15.53
CA MET A 122 5.67 12.23 15.81
C MET A 122 6.93 13.07 15.71
N ASP A 123 7.77 12.97 16.73
CA ASP A 123 9.13 13.49 16.67
C ASP A 123 10.11 12.47 16.03
N ARG A 124 11.41 12.78 16.05
CA ARG A 124 12.42 11.90 15.47
C ARG A 124 12.53 10.54 16.17
N GLU A 125 12.32 10.49 17.47
CA GLU A 125 12.38 9.23 18.24
C GLU A 125 11.13 8.40 17.98
N ASP A 126 9.95 9.02 17.95
CA ASP A 126 8.69 8.36 17.61
C ASP A 126 8.73 7.73 16.21
N ILE A 127 9.19 8.48 15.22
CA ILE A 127 9.34 7.98 13.83
C ILE A 127 10.30 6.80 13.80
N ARG A 128 11.44 6.89 14.51
CA ARG A 128 12.41 5.81 14.57
C ARG A 128 11.78 4.55 15.18
N LEU A 129 10.99 4.69 16.25
CA LEU A 129 10.30 3.56 16.87
C LEU A 129 9.27 2.93 15.93
N PHE A 130 8.49 3.75 15.22
CA PHE A 130 7.54 3.25 14.23
C PHE A 130 8.23 2.56 13.05
N CYS A 131 9.35 3.11 12.56
CA CYS A 131 10.16 2.47 11.53
C CYS A 131 10.74 1.12 11.99
N ASN A 132 11.20 1.04 13.24
CA ASN A 132 11.65 -0.24 13.83
C ASN A 132 10.50 -1.24 13.96
N LEU A 133 9.28 -0.79 14.27
CA LEU A 133 8.09 -1.66 14.29
C LEU A 133 7.82 -2.25 12.90
N ILE A 134 7.91 -1.44 11.84
CA ILE A 134 7.78 -1.91 10.45
C ILE A 134 8.85 -2.97 10.12
N LEU A 135 10.12 -2.71 10.48
CA LEU A 135 11.21 -3.67 10.26
C LEU A 135 10.97 -4.98 11.00
N ALA A 136 10.59 -4.90 12.27
CA ALA A 136 10.32 -6.09 13.08
C ALA A 136 9.13 -6.89 12.52
N TYR A 137 8.09 -6.20 12.04
CA TYR A 137 6.95 -6.80 11.36
C TYR A 137 7.37 -7.52 10.06
N ALA A 138 8.26 -6.92 9.27
CA ALA A 138 8.78 -7.48 8.04
C ALA A 138 9.66 -8.72 8.28
N ASP A 139 10.58 -8.67 9.25
CA ASP A 139 11.55 -9.73 9.51
C ASP A 139 10.96 -10.93 10.26
N SER A 140 9.68 -10.88 10.65
CA SER A 140 9.01 -11.94 11.44
C SER A 140 9.69 -12.26 12.78
N ASP A 141 10.71 -11.48 13.19
CA ASP A 141 11.25 -11.42 14.56
C ASP A 141 10.20 -10.95 15.56
N MET A 142 9.08 -10.42 15.04
CA MET A 142 7.88 -10.18 15.80
C MET A 142 7.05 -11.43 16.08
N GLY A 143 7.41 -12.67 15.70
CA GLY A 143 6.54 -13.84 15.92
C GLY A 143 5.05 -13.59 15.57
N ASN A 144 4.11 -14.38 16.11
CA ASN A 144 2.74 -13.90 16.31
C ASN A 144 2.69 -12.99 17.56
N LEU A 145 3.68 -12.13 17.81
CA LEU A 145 3.47 -11.00 18.72
C LEU A 145 2.27 -10.29 18.16
N ALA A 146 1.38 -9.88 19.06
CA ALA A 146 0.15 -9.20 18.74
C ALA A 146 0.41 -7.98 17.85
N TRP A 147 0.59 -8.19 16.55
CA TRP A 147 0.76 -7.15 15.54
C TRP A 147 -0.49 -6.27 15.58
N GLU A 148 -1.64 -6.90 15.82
CA GLU A 148 -2.89 -6.25 16.16
C GLU A 148 -2.72 -5.26 17.30
N GLU A 149 -2.19 -5.67 18.45
CA GLU A 149 -2.00 -4.77 19.59
C GLU A 149 -0.97 -3.67 19.29
N ALA A 150 0.14 -4.03 18.63
CA ALA A 150 1.21 -3.09 18.32
C ALA A 150 0.71 -1.99 17.36
N PHE A 151 0.10 -2.37 16.24
CA PHE A 151 -0.43 -1.43 15.25
C PHE A 151 -1.73 -0.75 15.70
N ALA A 152 -2.57 -1.39 16.53
CA ALA A 152 -3.76 -0.72 17.07
C ALA A 152 -3.43 0.53 17.88
N LYS A 153 -2.33 0.52 18.65
CA LYS A 153 -1.92 1.68 19.47
C LYS A 153 -1.04 2.67 18.72
N THR A 154 -0.25 2.19 17.74
CA THR A 154 0.74 2.99 17.01
C THR A 154 0.22 3.54 15.68
N LEU A 155 -0.87 3.03 15.11
CA LEU A 155 -1.56 3.79 14.07
C LEU A 155 -2.27 5.00 14.70
N PRO A 156 -2.26 6.18 14.04
CA PRO A 156 -2.88 7.38 14.57
C PRO A 156 -4.40 7.24 14.62
N LYS A 157 -5.06 8.15 15.34
CA LYS A 157 -6.54 8.23 15.31
C LYS A 157 -7.06 8.68 13.95
N ASP A 158 -6.29 9.49 13.22
CA ASP A 158 -6.61 9.85 11.84
C ASP A 158 -6.72 8.58 10.97
N GLU A 159 -7.94 8.33 10.51
CA GLU A 159 -8.29 7.13 9.76
C GLU A 159 -7.64 7.11 8.37
N ALA A 160 -7.53 8.26 7.70
CA ALA A 160 -6.94 8.35 6.37
C ALA A 160 -5.44 8.06 6.41
N GLU A 161 -4.73 8.58 7.41
CA GLU A 161 -3.32 8.27 7.64
C GLU A 161 -3.09 6.80 7.97
N ALA A 162 -3.94 6.22 8.83
CA ALA A 162 -3.87 4.81 9.18
C ALA A 162 -4.12 3.89 7.96
N LEU A 163 -5.15 4.19 7.16
CA LEU A 163 -5.48 3.46 5.93
C LEU A 163 -4.38 3.61 4.87
N PHE A 164 -3.76 4.78 4.77
CA PHE A 164 -2.62 5.00 3.87
C PHE A 164 -1.44 4.11 4.24
N VAL A 165 -1.03 4.09 5.51
CA VAL A 165 0.08 3.25 5.96
C VAL A 165 -0.27 1.76 5.81
N ALA A 166 -1.49 1.34 6.15
CA ALA A 166 -1.91 -0.04 5.94
C ALA A 166 -1.83 -0.49 4.48
N GLN A 167 -2.13 0.40 3.51
CA GLN A 167 -1.95 0.09 2.08
C GLN A 167 -0.49 -0.16 1.69
N LEU A 168 0.47 0.44 2.39
CA LEU A 168 1.90 0.19 2.19
C LEU A 168 2.34 -1.15 2.79
N LEU A 169 1.71 -1.57 3.90
CA LEU A 169 2.14 -2.72 4.72
C LEU A 169 1.37 -4.02 4.44
N CYS A 170 0.30 -3.99 3.64
CA CYS A 170 -0.46 -5.20 3.30
C CYS A 170 0.24 -6.07 2.24
N ASP A 171 -0.23 -7.31 2.10
CA ASP A 171 0.22 -8.33 1.13
C ASP A 171 0.12 -7.96 -0.35
N GLY A 172 -0.37 -6.76 -0.64
CA GLY A 172 -0.49 -6.27 -1.99
C GLY A 172 -1.78 -6.69 -2.69
N GLY A 173 -2.83 -6.96 -1.91
CA GLY A 173 -4.21 -6.88 -2.36
C GLY A 173 -4.51 -5.61 -3.17
N ILE A 174 -5.58 -5.64 -3.97
CA ILE A 174 -5.92 -4.55 -4.88
C ILE A 174 -6.13 -3.26 -4.07
N ASN A 175 -5.31 -2.23 -4.31
CA ASN A 175 -5.43 -0.94 -3.65
C ASN A 175 -5.58 0.21 -4.65
N LYS A 176 -6.20 1.31 -4.22
CA LYS A 176 -6.67 2.39 -5.11
C LYS A 176 -5.53 3.16 -5.77
N TYR A 177 -4.47 3.39 -5.02
CA TYR A 177 -3.36 4.26 -5.42
C TYR A 177 -2.15 3.49 -5.98
N ASN A 178 -2.28 2.17 -6.15
CA ASN A 178 -1.20 1.27 -6.56
C ASN A 178 0.06 1.46 -5.68
N LEU A 179 -0.14 1.37 -4.37
CA LEU A 179 0.87 1.55 -3.31
C LEU A 179 1.26 0.23 -2.65
N THR A 180 0.94 -0.91 -3.26
CA THR A 180 1.17 -2.23 -2.67
C THR A 180 2.65 -2.60 -2.64
N CYS A 181 3.05 -3.45 -1.68
CA CYS A 181 4.39 -4.05 -1.62
C CYS A 181 4.91 -4.55 -2.98
N ALA A 182 4.08 -5.28 -3.74
CA ALA A 182 4.41 -5.78 -5.07
C ALA A 182 4.67 -4.66 -6.12
N GLY A 183 3.99 -3.51 -5.97
CA GLY A 183 4.16 -2.34 -6.82
C GLY A 183 5.27 -1.38 -6.35
N LEU A 184 5.71 -1.50 -5.10
CA LEU A 184 6.58 -0.54 -4.40
C LEU A 184 8.08 -0.83 -4.52
N THR A 185 8.53 -2.08 -4.66
CA THR A 185 9.97 -2.41 -4.62
C THR A 185 10.61 -2.52 -6.01
N ALA A 186 10.40 -3.63 -6.73
CA ALA A 186 11.09 -3.86 -7.99
C ALA A 186 10.67 -2.89 -9.09
N GLY A 187 9.38 -2.58 -9.17
CA GLY A 187 8.84 -1.66 -10.19
C GLY A 187 9.28 -0.21 -9.97
N VAL A 188 9.16 0.31 -8.75
CA VAL A 188 9.58 1.69 -8.46
C VAL A 188 11.08 1.84 -8.65
N LEU A 189 11.90 0.93 -8.13
CA LEU A 189 13.35 1.05 -8.28
C LEU A 189 13.74 0.96 -9.76
N ALA A 190 13.28 -0.06 -10.49
CA ALA A 190 13.57 -0.21 -11.93
C ALA A 190 13.14 1.00 -12.76
N ASP A 191 11.98 1.59 -12.47
CA ASP A 191 11.47 2.77 -13.16
C ASP A 191 12.29 4.05 -12.88
N ASN A 192 13.06 4.07 -11.78
CA ASN A 192 13.80 5.24 -11.32
C ASN A 192 15.32 5.16 -11.59
N LEU A 193 15.89 3.98 -11.88
CA LEU A 193 17.34 3.81 -12.11
C LEU A 193 17.88 4.80 -13.17
N TRP A 194 17.17 4.97 -14.30
CA TRP A 194 17.56 5.90 -15.37
C TRP A 194 17.66 7.35 -14.89
N SER A 195 16.61 7.81 -14.20
CA SER A 195 16.46 9.23 -13.87
C SER A 195 17.37 9.69 -12.74
N TYR A 196 17.87 8.77 -11.91
CA TYR A 196 18.79 9.07 -10.81
C TYR A 196 20.25 8.74 -11.11
N GLY A 197 20.57 8.29 -12.34
CA GLY A 197 21.95 7.94 -12.70
C GLY A 197 22.45 6.69 -11.97
N PHE A 198 21.54 5.80 -11.57
CA PHE A 198 21.85 4.51 -10.94
C PHE A 198 21.73 3.33 -11.92
N ARG A 199 21.60 3.59 -13.22
CA ARG A 199 21.70 2.52 -14.21
C ARG A 199 23.15 2.13 -14.40
N ASP A 200 23.33 0.83 -14.54
CA ASP A 200 24.62 0.18 -14.72
C ASP A 200 24.91 0.00 -16.22
N GLU A 201 24.12 0.68 -17.04
CA GLU A 201 24.20 0.64 -18.48
C GLU A 201 25.17 1.72 -18.96
N ASP A 202 26.09 1.35 -19.85
CA ASP A 202 26.80 2.31 -20.68
C ASP A 202 25.90 2.76 -21.83
N TYR A 203 26.03 4.03 -22.22
CA TYR A 203 25.27 4.62 -23.33
C TYR A 203 26.18 5.16 -24.41
N ASP A 204 25.74 5.06 -25.66
CA ASP A 204 26.30 5.83 -26.76
C ASP A 204 25.87 7.32 -26.68
N GLU A 205 26.41 8.14 -27.59
CA GLU A 205 26.10 9.58 -27.68
C GLU A 205 24.62 9.86 -28.04
N GLU A 206 23.89 8.83 -28.47
CA GLU A 206 22.48 8.89 -28.90
C GLU A 206 21.53 8.40 -27.80
N GLY A 207 22.07 7.91 -26.67
CA GLY A 207 21.33 7.46 -25.50
C GLY A 207 20.87 6.00 -25.57
N ASN A 208 21.41 5.18 -26.47
CA ASN A 208 21.12 3.75 -26.54
C ASN A 208 22.04 2.95 -25.60
N VAL A 209 21.50 1.89 -25.01
CA VAL A 209 22.27 0.96 -24.16
C VAL A 209 23.31 0.22 -25.00
N ILE A 210 24.59 0.35 -24.64
CA ILE A 210 25.71 -0.32 -25.31
C ILE A 210 26.30 -1.47 -24.49
N ALA A 211 26.16 -1.47 -23.17
CA ALA A 211 26.54 -2.59 -22.31
C ALA A 211 25.90 -2.48 -20.91
N GLU A 212 25.64 -3.59 -20.23
CA GLU A 212 25.24 -3.64 -18.81
C GLU A 212 26.47 -3.94 -17.93
N ARG A 213 26.57 -3.29 -16.78
CA ARG A 213 27.65 -3.46 -15.79
C ARG A 213 27.08 -4.05 -14.51
N ASP A 214 27.88 -4.84 -13.81
CA ASP A 214 27.54 -5.32 -12.47
C ASP A 214 27.62 -4.15 -11.46
N ILE A 215 26.55 -3.91 -10.69
CA ILE A 215 26.42 -2.83 -9.69
C ILE A 215 27.49 -2.91 -8.58
N VAL A 216 27.92 -4.11 -8.23
CA VAL A 216 28.81 -4.38 -7.11
C VAL A 216 30.27 -4.32 -7.52
N THR A 217 30.60 -4.82 -8.72
CA THR A 217 32.00 -4.91 -9.19
C THR A 217 32.36 -3.82 -10.20
N GLY A 218 31.38 -3.22 -10.87
CA GLY A 218 31.57 -2.25 -11.96
C GLY A 218 32.10 -2.87 -13.25
N GLU A 219 32.15 -4.21 -13.34
CA GLU A 219 32.59 -4.93 -14.53
C GLU A 219 31.46 -5.02 -15.56
N VAL A 220 31.81 -4.94 -16.85
CA VAL A 220 30.87 -4.99 -17.97
C VAL A 220 30.60 -6.46 -18.34
N GLU A 221 29.34 -6.88 -18.44
CA GLU A 221 28.96 -8.24 -18.91
C GLU A 221 29.06 -8.39 -20.44
#